data_AF-U5L5Q2-F1
#
_entry.id   AF-U5L5Q2-F1
#
_cell.length_a   1.000
_cell.length_b   1.000
_cell.length_c   1.000
_cell.angle_alpha   90.00
_cell.angle_beta   90.00
_cell.angle_gamma   90.00
#
_symmetry.space_group_name_H-M   'P 1'
#
loop_
_entity.id
_entity.type
_entity.pdbx_description
1 polymer ?
#
loop_
_entity_poly.entity_id
_entity_poly.type
_entity_poly.pdbx_seq_one_letter_code
_entity_poly.pdbx_strand_id
1 'polypeptide(L)'
;MSERQAALDMALKQIEKQFGKGSIMKLGEQTDRKISTSPSGSLALDVALGVGGYPKGRIVEIYGPESSGKTTVALHAIAEVQANGGQAAFIDAEHALDPVYAQKLGVNIDELLLSQPDTGEQALEIAEALVRSGAIDILVIDSVAALVPKAEIEGEMGDSHVGLQARLMSQALRKLSGAINKSRTLAIFINQIREKVGVMFGNPETTPGGRALKFYSSVRLEVRRAETLKQGNEMVGNKTKIKVVKNKVAPPFRVAEVDIMYGEGISKEGEIIDMGSELDIVQKSGSWYSYNEERLGQGRENAKQFLKENPDLRLTIQKQIRDHYGLDEEKLLDENQDQDQEHFELID
;
A
#
# COMPACT_ATOMS: atom_id res chain seq x y z
N MET A 1 -26.98 30.32 -25.63
CA MET A 1 -26.05 29.18 -25.59
C MET A 1 -25.49 28.97 -26.98
N SER A 2 -24.18 28.78 -27.13
CA SER A 2 -23.54 28.46 -28.42
C SER A 2 -24.05 27.11 -28.95
N GLU A 3 -24.23 26.96 -30.27
CA GLU A 3 -24.59 25.67 -30.90
C GLU A 3 -23.63 24.54 -30.50
N ARG A 4 -22.35 24.85 -30.28
CA ARG A 4 -21.35 23.89 -29.79
C ARG A 4 -21.67 23.38 -28.39
N GLN A 5 -22.19 24.23 -27.50
CA GLN A 5 -22.55 23.84 -26.14
C GLN A 5 -23.78 22.93 -26.15
N ALA A 6 -24.79 23.24 -26.97
CA ALA A 6 -25.98 22.41 -27.10
C ALA A 6 -25.65 21.03 -27.68
N ALA A 7 -24.76 20.95 -28.68
CA ALA A 7 -24.28 19.69 -29.23
C ALA A 7 -23.50 18.86 -28.21
N LEU A 8 -22.63 19.52 -27.42
CA LEU A 8 -21.90 18.88 -26.32
C LEU A 8 -22.85 18.32 -25.27
N ASP A 9 -23.82 19.10 -24.81
CA ASP A 9 -24.78 18.67 -23.78
C ASP A 9 -25.65 17.49 -24.25
N MET A 10 -26.00 17.47 -25.55
CA MET A 10 -26.73 16.34 -26.15
C MET A 10 -25.85 15.09 -26.21
N ALA A 11 -24.58 15.22 -26.61
CA ALA A 11 -23.63 14.11 -26.61
C ALA A 11 -23.40 13.56 -25.21
N LEU A 12 -23.22 14.42 -24.20
CA LEU A 12 -23.08 14.02 -22.78
C LEU A 12 -24.30 13.24 -22.30
N LYS A 13 -25.52 13.73 -22.55
CA LYS A 13 -26.77 13.02 -22.20
C LYS A 13 -26.90 11.68 -22.91
N GLN A 14 -26.49 11.60 -24.17
CA GLN A 14 -26.53 10.35 -24.93
C GLN A 14 -25.55 9.32 -24.36
N ILE A 15 -24.34 9.75 -24.00
CA ILE A 15 -23.33 8.92 -23.35
C ILE A 15 -23.85 8.42 -22.00
N GLU A 16 -24.38 9.28 -21.13
CA GLU A 16 -24.95 8.86 -19.84
C GLU A 16 -26.14 7.90 -20.00
N LYS A 17 -26.98 8.09 -21.02
CA LYS A 17 -28.12 7.20 -21.30
C LYS A 17 -27.65 5.82 -21.76
N GLN A 18 -26.56 5.75 -22.55
CA GLN A 18 -26.03 4.49 -23.08
C GLN A 18 -25.17 3.74 -22.06
N PHE A 19 -24.37 4.45 -21.26
CA PHE A 19 -23.34 3.85 -20.40
C PHE A 19 -23.59 4.02 -18.90
N GLY A 20 -24.67 4.71 -18.52
CA GLY A 20 -25.08 4.94 -17.13
C GLY A 20 -24.64 6.30 -16.59
N LYS A 21 -25.30 6.77 -15.52
CA LYS A 21 -24.94 8.00 -14.83
C LYS A 21 -23.48 7.93 -14.34
N GLY A 22 -22.72 9.00 -14.56
CA GLY A 22 -21.31 9.08 -14.16
C GLY A 22 -20.31 8.47 -15.15
N SER A 23 -20.77 8.00 -16.32
CA SER A 23 -19.86 7.52 -17.39
C SER A 23 -19.02 8.63 -18.02
N ILE A 24 -19.48 9.88 -17.94
CA ILE A 24 -18.78 11.07 -18.38
C ILE A 24 -19.18 12.25 -17.49
N MET A 25 -18.21 12.99 -16.96
CA MET A 25 -18.43 14.13 -16.05
C MET A 25 -17.34 15.17 -16.29
N LYS A 26 -17.59 16.44 -15.97
CA LYS A 26 -16.50 17.42 -15.95
C LYS A 26 -15.59 17.13 -14.76
N LEU A 27 -14.27 17.22 -14.99
CA LEU A 27 -13.27 16.93 -13.95
C LEU A 27 -13.40 17.86 -12.71
N GLY A 28 -13.89 19.09 -12.91
CA GLY A 28 -14.16 20.05 -11.83
C GLY A 28 -15.48 19.84 -11.09
N GLU A 29 -16.41 19.05 -11.62
CA GLU A 29 -17.71 18.78 -10.96
C GLU A 29 -17.62 17.62 -9.95
N GLN A 30 -16.43 17.03 -9.74
CA GLN A 30 -16.18 16.12 -8.62
C GLN A 30 -16.04 16.91 -7.31
N THR A 31 -17.11 16.96 -6.53
CA THR A 31 -17.09 17.47 -5.14
C THR A 31 -16.23 16.61 -4.20
N ASP A 32 -15.94 15.35 -4.55
CA ASP A 32 -15.07 14.44 -3.79
C ASP A 32 -13.72 14.21 -4.50
N ARG A 33 -12.86 15.24 -4.48
CA ARG A 33 -11.44 15.11 -4.87
C ARG A 33 -10.60 14.36 -3.81
N LYS A 34 -11.19 13.95 -2.70
CA LYS A 34 -10.52 13.24 -1.60
C LYS A 34 -10.27 11.78 -2.00
N ILE A 35 -9.00 11.40 -2.06
CA ILE A 35 -8.61 10.00 -2.25
C ILE A 35 -8.81 9.30 -0.91
N SER A 36 -9.84 8.47 -0.79
CA SER A 36 -10.03 7.63 0.38
C SER A 36 -8.86 6.66 0.53
N THR A 37 -8.32 6.58 1.74
CA THR A 37 -7.18 5.73 2.08
C THR A 37 -7.53 4.77 3.22
N SER A 38 -6.72 3.70 3.33
CA SER A 38 -6.66 2.83 4.50
C SER A 38 -5.28 3.00 5.16
N PRO A 39 -5.17 3.16 6.48
CA PRO A 39 -3.88 3.22 7.16
C PRO A 39 -3.01 2.02 6.81
N SER A 40 -1.69 2.23 6.74
CA SER A 40 -0.76 1.15 6.38
C SER A 40 -0.31 0.29 7.55
N GLY A 41 -0.63 0.70 8.78
CA GLY A 41 -0.13 0.13 10.02
C GLY A 41 1.24 0.68 10.44
N SER A 42 1.81 1.58 9.64
CA SER A 42 3.07 2.30 9.89
C SER A 42 2.86 3.79 9.68
N LEU A 43 3.15 4.58 10.72
CA LEU A 43 3.02 6.04 10.64
C LEU A 43 4.02 6.63 9.63
N ALA A 44 5.25 6.11 9.61
CA ALA A 44 6.28 6.56 8.69
C ALA A 44 5.88 6.25 7.24
N LEU A 45 5.26 5.09 6.98
CA LEU A 45 4.78 4.73 5.65
C LEU A 45 3.58 5.56 5.23
N ASP A 46 2.63 5.87 6.12
CA ASP A 46 1.50 6.76 5.82
C ASP A 46 2.00 8.15 5.38
N VAL A 47 3.02 8.69 6.06
CA VAL A 47 3.69 9.95 5.70
C VAL A 47 4.43 9.84 4.36
N ALA A 48 5.15 8.75 4.13
CA ALA A 48 5.87 8.50 2.88
C ALA A 48 4.91 8.34 1.68
N LEU A 49 3.72 7.79 1.90
CA LEU A 49 2.66 7.70 0.89
C LEU A 49 2.05 9.08 0.57
N GLY A 50 2.09 10.02 1.52
CA GLY A 50 1.71 11.43 1.34
C GLY A 50 0.20 11.70 1.32
N VAL A 51 -0.62 10.65 1.37
CA VAL A 51 -2.09 10.69 1.44
C VAL A 51 -2.62 10.00 2.70
N GLY A 52 -1.75 9.71 3.67
CA GLY A 52 -2.15 9.15 4.96
C GLY A 52 -2.45 7.65 4.96
N GLY A 53 -2.11 6.93 3.89
CA GLY A 53 -2.30 5.48 3.79
C GLY A 53 -2.37 4.95 2.36
N TYR A 54 -2.79 3.70 2.22
CA TYR A 54 -2.99 3.05 0.93
C TYR A 54 -4.27 3.56 0.25
N PRO A 55 -4.23 3.96 -1.04
CA PRO A 55 -5.42 4.46 -1.73
C PRO A 55 -6.42 3.33 -2.03
N LYS A 56 -7.66 3.47 -1.55
CA LYS A 56 -8.76 2.53 -1.81
C LYS A 56 -9.13 2.49 -3.29
N GLY A 57 -9.59 1.33 -3.76
CA GLY A 57 -9.96 1.12 -5.16
C GLY A 57 -8.79 1.16 -6.13
N ARG A 58 -7.58 0.84 -5.65
CA ARG A 58 -6.34 0.84 -6.44
C ARG A 58 -5.52 -0.42 -6.18
N ILE A 59 -4.63 -0.67 -7.12
CA ILE A 59 -3.62 -1.73 -7.03
C ILE A 59 -2.34 -1.16 -6.42
N VAL A 60 -1.78 -1.87 -5.45
CA VAL A 60 -0.48 -1.63 -4.82
C VAL A 60 0.40 -2.84 -5.06
N GLU A 61 1.66 -2.64 -5.47
CA GLU A 61 2.66 -3.71 -5.52
C GLU A 61 3.66 -3.52 -4.38
N ILE A 62 3.89 -4.56 -3.58
CA ILE A 62 4.93 -4.60 -2.55
C ILE A 62 5.96 -5.64 -2.99
N TYR A 63 7.18 -5.21 -3.26
CA TYR A 63 8.24 -6.11 -3.74
C TYR A 63 9.55 -5.90 -3.00
N GLY A 64 10.42 -6.89 -3.06
CA GLY A 64 11.68 -6.88 -2.31
C GLY A 64 12.32 -8.26 -2.23
N PRO A 65 13.53 -8.35 -1.63
CA PRO A 65 14.18 -9.62 -1.36
C PRO A 65 13.36 -10.54 -0.44
N GLU A 66 13.78 -11.78 -0.33
CA GLU A 66 13.25 -12.69 0.69
C GLU A 66 13.50 -12.13 2.11
N SER A 67 12.60 -12.43 3.02
CA SER A 67 12.69 -12.01 4.43
C SER A 67 12.87 -10.50 4.65
N SER A 68 12.48 -9.67 3.67
CA SER A 68 12.57 -8.22 3.79
C SER A 68 11.40 -7.58 4.56
N GLY A 69 10.33 -8.34 4.85
CA GLY A 69 9.14 -7.85 5.56
C GLY A 69 7.92 -7.58 4.68
N LYS A 70 7.92 -8.00 3.40
CA LYS A 70 6.79 -7.77 2.47
C LYS A 70 5.44 -8.24 3.01
N THR A 71 5.37 -9.51 3.44
CA THR A 71 4.16 -10.11 3.99
C THR A 71 3.78 -9.44 5.31
N THR A 72 4.74 -9.10 6.17
CA THR A 72 4.48 -8.32 7.40
C THR A 72 3.80 -6.98 7.08
N VAL A 73 4.30 -6.21 6.10
CA VAL A 73 3.68 -4.94 5.69
C VAL A 73 2.26 -5.15 5.17
N ALA A 74 2.02 -6.21 4.39
CA ALA A 74 0.67 -6.52 3.89
C ALA A 74 -0.30 -6.97 5.00
N LEU A 75 0.19 -7.75 5.98
CA LEU A 75 -0.62 -8.16 7.14
C LEU A 75 -0.98 -6.99 8.05
N HIS A 76 -0.09 -6.02 8.22
CA HIS A 76 -0.41 -4.75 8.89
C HIS A 76 -1.52 -3.98 8.16
N ALA A 77 -1.49 -3.94 6.83
CA ALA A 77 -2.56 -3.34 6.03
C ALA A 77 -3.90 -4.07 6.23
N ILE A 78 -3.89 -5.40 6.32
CA ILE A 78 -5.08 -6.20 6.63
C ILE A 78 -5.61 -5.88 8.02
N ALA A 79 -4.73 -5.88 9.04
CA ALA A 79 -5.10 -5.61 10.43
C ALA A 79 -5.77 -4.23 10.57
N GLU A 80 -5.23 -3.19 9.93
CA GLU A 80 -5.84 -1.86 9.92
C GLU A 80 -7.21 -1.83 9.23
N VAL A 81 -7.38 -2.54 8.10
CA VAL A 81 -8.69 -2.60 7.42
C VAL A 81 -9.72 -3.33 8.28
N GLN A 82 -9.36 -4.46 8.89
CA GLN A 82 -10.25 -5.21 9.78
C GLN A 82 -10.59 -4.43 11.06
N ALA A 83 -9.61 -3.73 11.66
CA ALA A 83 -9.84 -2.87 12.82
C ALA A 83 -10.85 -1.75 12.53
N ASN A 84 -10.94 -1.31 11.27
CA ASN A 84 -11.92 -0.34 10.80
C ASN A 84 -13.24 -0.99 10.30
N GLY A 85 -13.48 -2.26 10.63
CA GLY A 85 -14.70 -3.00 10.29
C GLY A 85 -14.78 -3.50 8.85
N GLY A 86 -13.67 -3.44 8.09
CA GLY A 86 -13.61 -3.90 6.71
C GLY A 86 -13.32 -5.39 6.59
N GLN A 87 -13.75 -5.97 5.46
CA GLN A 87 -13.53 -7.38 5.16
C GLN A 87 -12.23 -7.59 4.38
N ALA A 88 -11.43 -8.57 4.81
CA ALA A 88 -10.16 -8.92 4.20
C ALA A 88 -10.19 -10.29 3.51
N ALA A 89 -9.43 -10.41 2.43
CA ALA A 89 -9.12 -11.68 1.77
C ALA A 89 -7.63 -11.80 1.46
N PHE A 90 -7.10 -13.02 1.59
CA PHE A 90 -5.71 -13.35 1.34
C PHE A 90 -5.63 -14.57 0.39
N ILE A 91 -4.96 -14.39 -0.74
CA ILE A 91 -4.66 -15.45 -1.69
C ILE A 91 -3.20 -15.87 -1.46
N ASP A 92 -3.02 -16.98 -0.75
CA ASP A 92 -1.73 -17.55 -0.38
C ASP A 92 -1.29 -18.57 -1.43
N ALA A 93 -0.72 -18.07 -2.53
CA ALA A 93 -0.14 -18.89 -3.58
C ALA A 93 1.25 -19.44 -3.18
N GLU A 94 1.92 -18.87 -2.18
CA GLU A 94 3.18 -19.41 -1.64
C GLU A 94 2.96 -20.52 -0.60
N HIS A 95 1.72 -20.74 -0.14
CA HIS A 95 1.37 -21.69 0.93
C HIS A 95 2.20 -21.49 2.21
N ALA A 96 2.50 -20.23 2.54
CA ALA A 96 3.49 -19.86 3.55
C ALA A 96 2.94 -18.94 4.66
N LEU A 97 1.63 -18.63 4.64
CA LEU A 97 1.03 -17.78 5.66
C LEU A 97 1.01 -18.50 7.03
N ASP A 98 1.61 -17.89 8.05
CA ASP A 98 1.53 -18.32 9.45
C ASP A 98 0.36 -17.61 10.17
N PRO A 99 -0.73 -18.33 10.52
CA PRO A 99 -1.88 -17.73 11.21
C PRO A 99 -1.53 -17.18 12.59
N VAL A 100 -0.60 -17.81 13.31
CA VAL A 100 -0.20 -17.38 14.66
C VAL A 100 0.55 -16.06 14.58
N TYR A 101 1.45 -15.92 13.60
CA TYR A 101 2.14 -14.66 13.36
C TYR A 101 1.15 -13.57 12.92
N ALA A 102 0.25 -13.85 11.97
CA ALA A 102 -0.76 -12.90 11.53
C ALA A 102 -1.66 -12.42 12.68
N GLN A 103 -2.09 -13.31 13.57
CA GLN A 103 -2.87 -12.94 14.76
C GLN A 103 -2.10 -12.00 15.69
N LYS A 104 -0.80 -12.23 15.91
CA LYS A 104 0.05 -11.33 16.70
C LYS A 104 0.19 -9.94 16.07
N LEU A 105 0.07 -9.83 14.75
CA LEU A 105 0.04 -8.54 14.04
C LEU A 105 -1.32 -7.83 14.11
N GLY A 106 -2.31 -8.42 14.80
CA GLY A 106 -3.65 -7.85 14.94
C GLY A 106 -4.62 -8.24 13.83
N VAL A 107 -4.28 -9.21 12.99
CA VAL A 107 -5.21 -9.77 12.00
C VAL A 107 -6.25 -10.62 12.72
N ASN A 108 -7.53 -10.35 12.46
CA ASN A 108 -8.62 -11.22 12.87
C ASN A 108 -8.67 -12.43 11.93
N ILE A 109 -8.11 -13.56 12.40
CA ILE A 109 -7.99 -14.80 11.64
C ILE A 109 -9.36 -15.44 11.39
N ASP A 110 -10.29 -15.33 12.33
CA ASP A 110 -11.61 -15.98 12.23
C ASP A 110 -12.44 -15.41 11.08
N GLU A 111 -12.24 -14.12 10.76
CA GLU A 111 -12.93 -13.41 9.68
C GLU A 111 -12.08 -13.26 8.41
N LEU A 112 -10.82 -13.68 8.40
CA LEU A 112 -9.96 -13.55 7.21
C LEU A 112 -10.30 -14.63 6.18
N LEU A 113 -10.75 -14.21 4.99
CA LEU A 113 -10.96 -15.15 3.89
C LEU A 113 -9.62 -15.59 3.31
N LEU A 114 -9.24 -16.85 3.53
CA LEU A 114 -8.01 -17.43 3.00
C LEU A 114 -8.31 -18.35 1.80
N SER A 115 -7.54 -18.20 0.73
CA SER A 115 -7.55 -19.12 -0.41
C SER A 115 -6.13 -19.58 -0.71
N GLN A 116 -5.96 -20.88 -0.92
CA GLN A 116 -4.71 -21.53 -1.33
C GLN A 116 -4.94 -22.21 -2.68
N PRO A 117 -4.77 -21.46 -3.79
CA PRO A 117 -5.10 -21.94 -5.12
C PRO A 117 -4.02 -22.87 -5.69
N ASP A 118 -4.43 -23.80 -6.55
CA ASP A 118 -3.56 -24.73 -7.27
C ASP A 118 -2.89 -24.07 -8.48
N THR A 119 -3.52 -23.06 -9.10
CA THR A 119 -3.01 -22.41 -10.33
C THR A 119 -3.14 -20.90 -10.28
N GLY A 120 -2.30 -20.21 -11.08
CA GLY A 120 -2.34 -18.76 -11.24
C GLY A 120 -3.67 -18.26 -11.81
N GLU A 121 -4.26 -18.99 -12.76
CA GLU A 121 -5.60 -18.68 -13.28
C GLU A 121 -6.65 -18.72 -12.17
N GLN A 122 -6.68 -19.81 -11.40
CA GLN A 122 -7.65 -19.99 -10.31
C GLN A 122 -7.50 -18.88 -9.25
N ALA A 123 -6.26 -18.57 -8.85
CA ALA A 123 -5.97 -17.49 -7.92
C ALA A 123 -6.57 -16.15 -8.37
N LEU A 124 -6.39 -15.80 -9.64
CA LEU A 124 -6.84 -14.54 -10.22
C LEU A 124 -8.36 -14.52 -10.47
N GLU A 125 -8.98 -15.67 -10.77
CA GLU A 125 -10.43 -15.81 -10.86
C GLU A 125 -11.13 -15.67 -9.51
N ILE A 126 -10.57 -16.28 -8.45
CA ILE A 126 -11.04 -16.11 -7.07
C ILE A 126 -10.94 -14.64 -6.66
N ALA A 127 -9.78 -14.02 -6.90
CA ALA A 127 -9.58 -12.59 -6.68
C ALA A 127 -10.62 -11.73 -7.42
N GLU A 128 -10.91 -12.03 -8.69
CA GLU A 128 -11.91 -11.31 -9.47
C GLU A 128 -13.32 -11.47 -8.90
N ALA A 129 -13.73 -12.69 -8.55
CA ALA A 129 -15.04 -12.96 -7.97
C ALA A 129 -15.23 -12.23 -6.63
N LEU A 130 -14.22 -12.29 -5.77
CA LEU A 130 -14.21 -11.61 -4.47
C LEU A 130 -14.33 -10.09 -4.62
N VAL A 131 -13.53 -9.47 -5.49
CA VAL A 131 -13.60 -8.02 -5.75
C VAL A 131 -14.96 -7.62 -6.34
N ARG A 132 -15.49 -8.40 -7.29
CA ARG A 132 -16.78 -8.10 -7.95
C ARG A 132 -17.97 -8.22 -7.01
N SER A 133 -17.87 -9.00 -5.94
CA SER A 133 -18.93 -9.07 -4.92
C SER A 133 -19.18 -7.72 -4.25
N GLY A 134 -18.18 -6.82 -4.24
CA GLY A 134 -18.23 -5.55 -3.52
C GLY A 134 -18.13 -5.70 -1.99
N ALA A 135 -17.95 -6.93 -1.48
CA ALA A 135 -17.90 -7.23 -0.06
C ALA A 135 -16.48 -7.23 0.52
N ILE A 136 -15.44 -7.00 -0.28
CA ILE A 136 -14.03 -7.05 0.15
C ILE A 136 -13.42 -5.66 0.12
N ASP A 137 -12.92 -5.19 1.26
CA ASP A 137 -12.22 -3.91 1.39
C ASP A 137 -10.74 -4.02 1.07
N ILE A 138 -10.11 -5.16 1.39
CA ILE A 138 -8.71 -5.44 1.05
C ILE A 138 -8.52 -6.87 0.54
N LEU A 139 -7.77 -7.00 -0.55
CA LEU A 139 -7.33 -8.26 -1.13
C LEU A 139 -5.81 -8.27 -1.20
N VAL A 140 -5.17 -9.27 -0.60
CA VAL A 140 -3.73 -9.51 -0.73
C VAL A 140 -3.48 -10.77 -1.56
N ILE A 141 -2.53 -10.72 -2.50
CA ILE A 141 -2.06 -11.89 -3.25
C ILE A 141 -0.57 -12.09 -2.94
N ASP A 142 -0.25 -13.19 -2.26
CA ASP A 142 1.11 -13.58 -1.87
C ASP A 142 1.49 -14.92 -2.52
N SER A 143 2.24 -14.95 -3.62
CA SER A 143 2.82 -13.83 -4.36
C SER A 143 2.66 -14.00 -5.85
N VAL A 144 2.90 -12.90 -6.60
CA VAL A 144 2.87 -12.92 -8.07
C VAL A 144 3.84 -13.94 -8.66
N ALA A 145 4.98 -14.18 -7.99
CA ALA A 145 5.95 -15.16 -8.44
C ALA A 145 5.38 -16.59 -8.45
N ALA A 146 4.49 -16.89 -7.49
CA ALA A 146 3.84 -18.18 -7.32
C ALA A 146 2.55 -18.35 -8.14
N LEU A 147 2.13 -17.34 -8.91
CA LEU A 147 1.01 -17.45 -9.85
C LEU A 147 1.44 -18.22 -11.10
N VAL A 148 1.66 -19.53 -10.96
CA VAL A 148 2.12 -20.42 -12.02
C VAL A 148 0.93 -20.82 -12.90
N PRO A 149 0.98 -20.57 -14.23
CA PRO A 149 -0.10 -20.96 -15.13
C PRO A 149 -0.34 -22.47 -15.14
N LYS A 150 -1.61 -22.89 -15.29
CA LYS A 150 -1.99 -24.31 -15.34
C LYS A 150 -1.15 -25.15 -16.32
N ALA A 151 -0.91 -24.62 -17.52
CA ALA A 151 -0.14 -25.33 -18.55
C ALA A 151 1.33 -25.54 -18.17
N GLU A 152 1.89 -24.71 -17.28
CA GLU A 152 3.25 -24.89 -16.76
C GLU A 152 3.29 -25.92 -15.63
N ILE A 153 2.21 -26.03 -14.84
CA ILE A 153 2.07 -27.04 -13.77
C ILE A 153 1.84 -28.45 -14.36
N GLU A 154 1.04 -28.55 -15.41
CA GLU A 154 0.74 -29.81 -16.09
C GLU A 154 1.84 -30.25 -17.08
N GLY A 155 2.76 -29.34 -17.42
CA GLY A 155 3.90 -29.60 -18.31
C GLY A 155 5.03 -30.39 -17.64
N GLU A 156 6.00 -30.84 -18.44
CA GLU A 156 7.18 -31.53 -17.92
C GLU A 156 8.29 -30.54 -17.54
N MET A 157 9.15 -30.95 -16.59
CA MET A 157 10.33 -30.14 -16.24
C MET A 157 11.25 -29.97 -17.45
N GLY A 158 11.42 -28.73 -17.90
CA GLY A 158 12.22 -28.38 -19.08
C GLY A 158 11.39 -27.90 -20.26
N ASP A 159 10.05 -28.00 -20.19
CA ASP A 159 9.17 -27.42 -21.18
C ASP A 159 9.27 -25.89 -21.20
N SER A 160 9.24 -25.33 -22.42
CA SER A 160 9.44 -23.91 -22.63
C SER A 160 8.10 -23.16 -22.66
N HIS A 161 7.76 -22.51 -21.55
CA HIS A 161 6.54 -21.69 -21.42
C HIS A 161 6.86 -20.19 -21.40
N VAL A 162 7.56 -19.70 -22.44
CA VAL A 162 8.05 -18.31 -22.48
C VAL A 162 6.90 -17.30 -22.37
N GLY A 163 6.92 -16.53 -21.29
CA GLY A 163 6.05 -15.37 -21.10
C GLY A 163 4.59 -15.70 -20.77
N LEU A 164 4.27 -16.95 -20.44
CA LEU A 164 2.90 -17.37 -20.14
C LEU A 164 2.33 -16.62 -18.93
N GLN A 165 3.07 -16.58 -17.81
CA GLN A 165 2.69 -15.82 -16.63
C GLN A 165 2.49 -14.32 -16.92
N ALA A 166 3.34 -13.71 -17.74
CA ALA A 166 3.20 -12.29 -18.10
C ALA A 166 1.92 -12.00 -18.89
N ARG A 167 1.51 -12.93 -19.76
CA ARG A 167 0.24 -12.83 -20.51
C ARG A 167 -0.96 -13.01 -19.58
N LEU A 168 -0.92 -14.00 -18.70
CA LEU A 168 -1.93 -14.24 -17.66
C LEU A 168 -2.16 -12.97 -16.82
N MET A 169 -1.09 -12.41 -16.26
CA MET A 169 -1.14 -11.18 -15.47
C MET A 169 -1.72 -10.00 -16.26
N SER A 170 -1.31 -9.84 -17.53
CA SER A 170 -1.82 -8.76 -18.39
C SER A 170 -3.33 -8.87 -18.64
N GLN A 171 -3.84 -10.09 -18.81
CA GLN A 171 -5.26 -10.35 -19.02
C GLN A 171 -6.05 -10.14 -17.72
N ALA A 172 -5.57 -10.69 -16.61
CA ALA A 172 -6.23 -10.59 -15.32
C ALA A 172 -6.30 -9.14 -14.82
N LEU A 173 -5.19 -8.39 -14.86
CA LEU A 173 -5.16 -6.99 -14.41
C LEU A 173 -6.08 -6.07 -15.25
N ARG A 174 -6.28 -6.39 -16.53
CA ARG A 174 -7.24 -5.66 -17.39
C ARG A 174 -8.68 -5.83 -16.90
N LYS A 175 -9.05 -7.01 -16.40
CA LYS A 175 -10.38 -7.27 -15.81
C LYS A 175 -10.49 -6.73 -14.39
N LEU A 176 -9.48 -7.01 -13.56
CA LEU A 176 -9.44 -6.67 -12.14
C LEU A 176 -9.43 -5.16 -11.91
N SER A 177 -8.65 -4.38 -12.66
CA SER A 177 -8.52 -2.94 -12.43
C SER A 177 -9.84 -2.18 -12.44
N GLY A 178 -10.75 -2.50 -13.38
CA GLY A 178 -12.09 -1.91 -13.43
C GLY A 178 -12.97 -2.35 -12.25
N ALA A 179 -12.91 -3.63 -11.87
CA ALA A 179 -13.66 -4.15 -10.72
C ALA A 179 -13.18 -3.51 -9.40
N ILE A 180 -11.87 -3.49 -9.16
CA ILE A 180 -11.19 -2.90 -8.01
C ILE A 180 -11.60 -1.43 -7.84
N ASN A 181 -11.60 -0.66 -8.93
CA ASN A 181 -11.97 0.75 -8.86
C ASN A 181 -13.45 0.93 -8.46
N LYS A 182 -14.35 0.11 -9.01
CA LYS A 182 -15.79 0.18 -8.76
C LYS A 182 -16.16 -0.29 -7.36
N SER A 183 -15.52 -1.35 -6.85
CA SER A 183 -15.76 -1.89 -5.51
C SER A 183 -15.04 -1.11 -4.40
N ARG A 184 -14.12 -0.21 -4.76
CA ARG A 184 -13.22 0.48 -3.83
C ARG A 184 -12.29 -0.46 -3.03
N THR A 185 -12.14 -1.71 -3.44
CA THR A 185 -11.21 -2.67 -2.83
C THR A 185 -9.76 -2.19 -2.97
N LEU A 186 -8.97 -2.27 -1.90
CA LEU A 186 -7.51 -2.14 -1.94
C LEU A 186 -6.91 -3.49 -2.35
N ALA A 187 -6.24 -3.56 -3.51
CA ALA A 187 -5.60 -4.80 -3.96
C ALA A 187 -4.07 -4.72 -3.83
N ILE A 188 -3.50 -5.51 -2.94
CA ILE A 188 -2.05 -5.60 -2.73
C ILE A 188 -1.52 -6.87 -3.41
N PHE A 189 -0.53 -6.70 -4.29
CA PHE A 189 0.21 -7.80 -4.88
C PHE A 189 1.61 -7.83 -4.26
N ILE A 190 1.94 -8.92 -3.58
CA ILE A 190 3.30 -9.17 -3.12
C ILE A 190 4.10 -9.76 -4.27
N ASN A 191 5.35 -9.34 -4.40
CA ASN A 191 6.23 -9.81 -5.46
C ASN A 191 7.67 -9.98 -4.98
N GLN A 192 8.42 -10.80 -5.71
CA GLN A 192 9.82 -11.07 -5.43
C GLN A 192 10.72 -10.28 -6.38
N ILE A 193 11.99 -10.12 -6.01
CA ILE A 193 13.01 -9.63 -6.93
C ILE A 193 13.62 -10.83 -7.69
N ARG A 194 13.87 -10.62 -8.97
CA ARG A 194 14.69 -11.48 -9.84
C ARG A 194 15.73 -10.63 -10.53
N GLU A 195 16.79 -11.24 -11.05
CA GLU A 195 17.79 -10.54 -11.84
C GLU A 195 17.62 -10.88 -13.33
N LYS A 196 17.76 -9.87 -14.19
CA LYS A 196 17.75 -10.06 -15.63
C LYS A 196 19.16 -10.43 -16.11
N VAL A 197 19.32 -11.67 -16.57
CA VAL A 197 20.58 -12.16 -17.13
C VAL A 197 21.00 -11.29 -18.34
N GLY A 198 22.27 -10.92 -18.39
CA GLY A 198 22.86 -10.17 -19.52
C GLY A 198 22.83 -8.64 -19.40
N VAL A 199 22.41 -8.07 -18.27
CA VAL A 199 22.52 -6.63 -18.01
C VAL A 199 23.90 -6.33 -17.42
N MET A 200 24.79 -5.71 -18.21
CA MET A 200 26.14 -5.30 -17.76
C MET A 200 26.21 -3.86 -17.22
N PHE A 201 25.19 -3.04 -17.47
CA PHE A 201 25.11 -1.65 -17.01
C PHE A 201 23.69 -1.31 -16.51
N GLY A 202 23.59 -0.62 -15.37
CA GLY A 202 22.32 -0.25 -14.73
C GLY A 202 21.87 -1.24 -13.66
N ASN A 203 20.62 -1.11 -13.19
CA ASN A 203 20.04 -2.03 -12.21
C ASN A 203 19.52 -3.31 -12.92
N PRO A 204 20.07 -4.51 -12.63
CA PRO A 204 19.62 -5.77 -13.23
C PRO A 204 18.29 -6.29 -12.64
N GLU A 205 17.82 -5.72 -11.54
CA GLU A 205 16.64 -6.21 -10.84
C GLU A 205 15.33 -6.01 -11.62
N THR A 206 14.48 -7.03 -11.58
CA THR A 206 13.14 -7.05 -12.16
C THR A 206 12.18 -7.77 -11.23
N THR A 207 10.88 -7.67 -11.51
CA THR A 207 9.84 -8.42 -10.83
C THR A 207 9.19 -9.44 -11.78
N PRO A 208 8.79 -10.63 -11.27
CA PRO A 208 7.95 -11.60 -11.96
C PRO A 208 6.59 -11.05 -12.41
N GLY A 209 5.89 -11.79 -13.29
CA GLY A 209 4.58 -11.40 -13.82
C GLY A 209 4.59 -10.39 -14.97
N GLY A 210 5.76 -10.11 -15.55
CA GLY A 210 5.91 -9.18 -16.68
C GLY A 210 5.78 -7.71 -16.29
N ARG A 211 5.40 -6.85 -17.24
CA ARG A 211 5.35 -5.38 -17.03
C ARG A 211 3.97 -4.86 -16.61
N ALA A 212 2.91 -5.65 -16.77
CA ALA A 212 1.54 -5.17 -16.57
C ALA A 212 1.33 -4.61 -15.17
N LEU A 213 1.71 -5.36 -14.13
CA LEU A 213 1.56 -4.93 -12.73
C LEU A 213 2.24 -3.57 -12.49
N LYS A 214 3.45 -3.37 -13.00
CA LYS A 214 4.17 -2.09 -12.89
C LYS A 214 3.36 -0.90 -13.42
N PHE A 215 2.57 -1.07 -14.48
CA PHE A 215 1.74 -0.01 -15.07
C PHE A 215 0.42 0.20 -14.32
N TYR A 216 -0.26 -0.90 -13.98
CA TYR A 216 -1.55 -0.89 -13.29
C TYR A 216 -1.45 -0.44 -11.83
N SER A 217 -0.35 -0.75 -11.13
CA SER A 217 -0.15 -0.31 -9.75
C SER A 217 -0.15 1.22 -9.66
N SER A 218 -0.95 1.77 -8.75
CA SER A 218 -0.93 3.19 -8.41
C SER A 218 0.22 3.50 -7.46
N VAL A 219 0.52 2.58 -6.55
CA VAL A 219 1.64 2.66 -5.64
C VAL A 219 2.51 1.43 -5.81
N ARG A 220 3.84 1.60 -5.79
CA ARG A 220 4.79 0.50 -5.73
C ARG A 220 5.75 0.75 -4.58
N LEU A 221 5.89 -0.24 -3.70
CA LEU A 221 6.74 -0.20 -2.52
C LEU A 221 7.88 -1.20 -2.70
N GLU A 222 9.10 -0.74 -2.54
CA GLU A 222 10.29 -1.57 -2.43
C GLU A 222 10.66 -1.73 -0.96
N VAL A 223 10.57 -2.95 -0.45
CA VAL A 223 10.84 -3.28 0.96
C VAL A 223 12.19 -3.98 1.05
N ARG A 224 13.14 -3.39 1.79
CA ARG A 224 14.48 -3.95 2.01
C ARG A 224 14.86 -3.92 3.48
N ARG A 225 15.42 -5.03 3.95
CA ARG A 225 16.10 -5.10 5.24
C ARG A 225 17.36 -4.23 5.19
N ALA A 226 17.57 -3.38 6.20
CA ALA A 226 18.75 -2.54 6.33
C ALA A 226 19.72 -3.09 7.38
N GLU A 227 19.37 -3.01 8.67
CA GLU A 227 20.22 -3.46 9.77
C GLU A 227 19.45 -4.39 10.72
N THR A 228 20.17 -5.30 11.38
CA THR A 228 19.58 -6.18 12.40
C THR A 228 19.61 -5.48 13.74
N LEU A 229 18.45 -5.39 14.38
CA LEU A 229 18.28 -4.79 15.71
C LEU A 229 18.67 -5.81 16.77
N LYS A 230 19.46 -5.38 17.74
CA LYS A 230 19.93 -6.22 18.84
C LYS A 230 19.63 -5.60 20.20
N GLN A 231 19.24 -6.44 21.15
CA GLN A 231 19.17 -6.09 22.56
C GLN A 231 20.16 -6.97 23.32
N GLY A 232 21.27 -6.38 23.76
CA GLY A 232 22.42 -7.16 24.23
C GLY A 232 22.98 -8.04 23.10
N ASN A 233 22.94 -9.37 23.29
CA ASN A 233 23.40 -10.35 22.31
C ASN A 233 22.28 -10.95 21.45
N GLU A 234 21.01 -10.69 21.76
CA GLU A 234 19.88 -11.28 21.06
C GLU A 234 19.46 -10.42 19.87
N MET A 235 19.17 -11.06 18.74
CA MET A 235 18.61 -10.40 17.56
C MET A 235 17.09 -10.32 17.73
N VAL A 236 16.57 -9.11 17.91
CA VAL A 236 15.16 -8.87 18.27
C VAL A 236 14.30 -8.41 17.09
N GLY A 237 14.92 -8.00 15.98
CA GLY A 237 14.20 -7.55 14.80
C GLY A 237 15.15 -7.02 13.73
N ASN A 238 14.59 -6.30 12.74
CA ASN A 238 15.36 -5.61 11.72
C ASN A 238 14.79 -4.24 11.42
N LYS A 239 15.69 -3.27 11.23
CA LYS A 239 15.34 -2.01 10.59
C LYS A 239 15.12 -2.27 9.11
N THR A 240 14.01 -1.77 8.58
CA THR A 240 13.53 -2.02 7.23
C THR A 240 13.26 -0.69 6.54
N LYS A 241 13.75 -0.54 5.32
CA LYS A 241 13.47 0.62 4.47
C LYS A 241 12.36 0.26 3.49
N ILE A 242 11.31 1.06 3.46
CA ILE A 242 10.20 0.95 2.53
C ILE A 242 10.23 2.18 1.62
N LYS A 243 10.67 1.99 0.38
CA LYS A 243 10.77 3.07 -0.62
C LYS A 243 9.56 3.10 -1.52
N VAL A 244 8.93 4.26 -1.65
CA VAL A 244 7.79 4.48 -2.56
C VAL A 244 8.33 4.71 -3.97
N VAL A 245 8.64 3.65 -4.72
CA VAL A 245 9.26 3.77 -6.06
C VAL A 245 8.27 4.22 -7.14
N LYS A 246 6.97 4.17 -6.87
CA LYS A 246 5.92 4.73 -7.73
C LYS A 246 4.78 5.21 -6.85
N ASN A 247 4.26 6.40 -7.16
CA ASN A 247 3.08 6.95 -6.51
C ASN A 247 2.30 7.79 -7.54
N LYS A 248 1.03 7.44 -7.78
CA LYS A 248 0.12 8.18 -8.68
C LYS A 248 -0.81 9.13 -7.94
N VAL A 249 -0.76 9.15 -6.61
CA VAL A 249 -1.70 9.92 -5.76
C VAL A 249 -1.01 11.00 -4.94
N ALA A 250 0.32 10.94 -4.83
CA ALA A 250 1.19 11.94 -4.21
C ALA A 250 2.61 11.83 -4.80
N PRO A 251 3.53 12.74 -4.47
CA PRO A 251 4.92 12.67 -4.93
C PRO A 251 5.59 11.32 -4.59
N PRO A 252 6.26 10.66 -5.55
CA PRO A 252 6.99 9.41 -5.32
C PRO A 252 8.36 9.63 -4.67
N PHE A 253 9.07 8.53 -4.44
CA PHE A 253 10.47 8.41 -4.01
C PHE A 253 10.79 8.75 -2.55
N ARG A 254 9.77 9.02 -1.74
CA ARG A 254 9.90 9.05 -0.28
C ARG A 254 10.26 7.66 0.26
N VAL A 255 10.92 7.65 1.42
CA VAL A 255 11.35 6.44 2.12
C VAL A 255 10.80 6.49 3.54
N ALA A 256 10.19 5.40 3.99
CA ALA A 256 9.89 5.16 5.39
C ALA A 256 10.94 4.20 5.96
N GLU A 257 11.50 4.53 7.12
CA GLU A 257 12.31 3.60 7.90
C GLU A 257 11.49 3.10 9.08
N VAL A 258 11.38 1.77 9.21
CA VAL A 258 10.56 1.13 10.25
C VAL A 258 11.34 0.01 10.92
N ASP A 259 11.05 -0.24 12.19
CA ASP A 259 11.56 -1.40 12.91
C ASP A 259 10.55 -2.54 12.80
N ILE A 260 10.94 -3.65 12.19
CA ILE A 260 10.17 -4.90 12.19
C ILE A 260 10.72 -5.80 13.29
N MET A 261 9.98 -5.89 14.40
CA MET A 261 10.30 -6.71 15.56
C MET A 261 9.80 -8.14 15.35
N TYR A 262 10.61 -9.14 15.70
CA TYR A 262 10.23 -10.53 15.54
C TYR A 262 9.05 -10.89 16.45
N GLY A 263 7.98 -11.47 15.87
CA GLY A 263 6.77 -11.83 16.60
C GLY A 263 5.82 -10.66 16.94
N GLU A 264 6.22 -9.40 16.73
CA GLU A 264 5.39 -8.22 17.00
C GLU A 264 5.08 -7.40 15.72
N GLY A 265 5.94 -7.49 14.70
CA GLY A 265 5.78 -6.73 13.45
C GLY A 265 6.31 -5.31 13.52
N ILE A 266 5.68 -4.38 12.80
CA ILE A 266 6.12 -2.98 12.76
C ILE A 266 5.90 -2.33 14.13
N SER A 267 6.98 -1.77 14.70
CA SER A 267 6.96 -1.10 16.00
C SER A 267 6.44 0.34 15.88
N LYS A 268 5.13 0.52 16.07
CA LYS A 268 4.45 1.83 16.04
C LYS A 268 5.04 2.83 17.04
N GLU A 269 5.37 2.38 18.25
CA GLU A 269 5.96 3.23 19.29
C GLU A 269 7.35 3.73 18.89
N GLY A 270 8.13 2.88 18.23
CA GLY A 270 9.44 3.24 17.69
C GLY A 270 9.34 4.36 16.65
N GLU A 271 8.39 4.23 15.72
CA GLU A 271 8.14 5.28 14.72
C GLU A 271 7.72 6.60 15.37
N ILE A 272 6.81 6.55 16.35
CA ILE A 272 6.32 7.76 17.05
C ILE A 272 7.45 8.47 17.80
N ILE A 273 8.34 7.72 18.47
CA ILE A 273 9.50 8.31 19.15
C ILE A 273 10.46 8.94 18.15
N ASP A 274 10.83 8.21 17.09
CA ASP A 274 11.82 8.69 16.12
C ASP A 274 11.31 9.93 15.38
N MET A 275 10.10 9.85 14.82
CA MET A 275 9.47 10.97 14.11
C MET A 275 9.15 12.13 15.06
N GLY A 276 8.66 11.84 16.26
CA GLY A 276 8.37 12.86 17.27
C GLY A 276 9.63 13.63 17.68
N SER A 277 10.77 12.95 17.78
CA SER A 277 12.06 13.61 18.06
C SER A 277 12.62 14.38 16.86
N GLU A 278 12.43 13.89 15.63
CA GLU A 278 12.82 14.64 14.43
C GLU A 278 12.01 15.94 14.24
N LEU A 279 10.76 15.96 14.71
CA LEU A 279 9.85 17.10 14.63
C LEU A 279 9.89 18.01 15.87
N ASP A 280 10.79 17.78 16.83
CA ASP A 280 10.85 18.48 18.11
C ASP A 280 9.53 18.40 18.94
N ILE A 281 8.65 17.45 18.65
CA ILE A 281 7.46 17.14 19.45
C ILE A 281 7.87 16.38 20.73
N VAL A 282 8.80 15.44 20.59
CA VAL A 282 9.43 14.72 21.69
C VAL A 282 10.84 15.26 21.89
N GLN A 283 11.03 15.97 23.00
CA GLN A 283 12.29 16.63 23.33
C GLN A 283 13.35 15.61 23.76
N LYS A 284 14.56 15.74 23.19
CA LYS A 284 15.70 14.88 23.49
C LYS A 284 16.82 15.66 24.19
N SER A 285 17.00 15.40 25.48
CA SER A 285 18.07 15.99 26.30
C SER A 285 19.14 14.94 26.61
N GLY A 286 20.17 14.89 25.78
CA GLY A 286 21.21 13.86 25.85
C GLY A 286 20.65 12.48 25.53
N SER A 287 20.56 11.61 26.54
CA SER A 287 19.95 10.27 26.42
C SER A 287 18.48 10.23 26.85
N TRP A 288 17.93 11.31 27.42
CA TRP A 288 16.56 11.36 27.91
C TRP A 288 15.58 11.84 26.85
N TYR A 289 14.43 11.17 26.77
CA TYR A 289 13.27 11.58 25.97
C TYR A 289 12.18 12.11 26.90
N SER A 290 11.58 13.23 26.54
CA SER A 290 10.50 13.89 27.28
C SER A 290 9.45 14.46 26.33
N TYR A 291 8.20 14.39 26.75
CA TYR A 291 7.09 15.07 26.07
C TYR A 291 6.51 16.11 27.02
N ASN A 292 6.56 17.38 26.64
CA ASN A 292 6.30 18.50 27.54
C ASN A 292 7.14 18.38 28.84
N GLU A 293 6.49 18.28 30.01
CA GLU A 293 7.14 18.11 31.31
C GLU A 293 7.31 16.62 31.71
N GLU A 294 6.71 15.70 30.97
CA GLU A 294 6.69 14.28 31.29
C GLU A 294 7.92 13.56 30.70
N ARG A 295 8.59 12.76 31.53
CA ARG A 295 9.76 11.99 31.11
C ARG A 295 9.31 10.63 30.56
N LEU A 296 9.49 10.44 29.25
CA LEU A 296 9.18 9.18 28.58
C LEU A 296 10.19 8.07 28.93
N GLY A 297 11.46 8.44 29.13
CA GLY A 297 12.47 7.49 29.57
C GLY A 297 13.89 7.84 29.15
N GLN A 298 14.86 7.13 29.72
CA GLN A 298 16.26 7.22 29.33
C GLN A 298 16.57 6.20 28.23
N GLY A 299 16.90 6.67 27.04
CA GLY A 299 17.14 5.84 25.86
C GLY A 299 15.85 5.50 25.11
N ARG A 300 16.01 5.17 23.82
CA ARG A 300 14.89 4.93 22.90
C ARG A 300 13.99 3.77 23.32
N GLU A 301 14.57 2.66 23.77
CA GLU A 301 13.79 1.46 24.14
C GLU A 301 12.92 1.70 25.39
N ASN A 302 13.41 2.44 26.38
CA ASN A 302 12.59 2.79 27.55
C ASN A 302 11.45 3.75 27.17
N ALA A 303 11.70 4.71 26.28
CA ALA A 303 10.66 5.61 25.79
C ALA A 303 9.59 4.85 24.98
N LYS A 304 9.98 3.87 24.16
CA LYS A 304 9.04 2.97 23.45
C LYS A 304 8.17 2.19 24.44
N GLN A 305 8.78 1.59 25.46
CA GLN A 305 8.05 0.84 26.49
C GLN A 305 7.05 1.73 27.22
N PHE A 306 7.44 2.97 27.55
CA PHE A 306 6.55 3.94 28.18
C PHE A 306 5.33 4.26 27.30
N LEU A 307 5.50 4.50 25.99
CA LEU A 307 4.38 4.73 25.08
C LEU A 307 3.49 3.48 24.90
N LYS A 308 4.06 2.28 24.98
CA LYS A 308 3.31 1.02 24.95
C LYS A 308 2.38 0.88 26.17
N GLU A 309 2.84 1.34 27.33
CA GLU A 309 2.08 1.35 28.59
C GLU A 309 1.09 2.52 28.71
N ASN A 310 1.27 3.59 27.92
CA ASN A 310 0.46 4.81 27.97
C ASN A 310 -0.18 5.12 26.60
N PRO A 311 -1.23 4.37 26.19
CA PRO A 311 -1.80 4.47 24.85
C PRO A 311 -2.41 5.84 24.52
N ASP A 312 -2.99 6.54 25.51
CA ASP A 312 -3.57 7.87 25.31
C ASP A 312 -2.50 8.91 24.92
N LEU A 313 -1.34 8.85 25.58
CA LEU A 313 -0.21 9.71 25.26
C LEU A 313 0.37 9.36 23.88
N ARG A 314 0.52 8.06 23.59
CA ARG A 314 0.95 7.57 22.28
C ARG A 314 0.05 8.12 21.16
N LEU A 315 -1.27 8.04 21.32
CA LEU A 315 -2.24 8.57 20.35
C LEU A 315 -2.16 10.09 20.23
N THR A 316 -1.92 10.80 21.33
CA THR A 316 -1.76 12.26 21.33
C THR A 316 -0.54 12.69 20.51
N ILE A 317 0.62 12.07 20.75
CA ILE A 317 1.85 12.36 19.98
C ILE A 317 1.68 11.95 18.52
N GLN A 318 1.10 10.77 18.27
CA GLN A 318 0.81 10.30 16.92
C GLN A 318 -0.05 11.31 16.15
N LYS A 319 -1.11 11.84 16.79
CA LYS A 319 -1.97 12.84 16.18
C LYS A 319 -1.20 14.12 15.82
N GLN A 320 -0.37 14.63 16.73
CA GLN A 320 0.45 15.81 16.45
C GLN A 320 1.40 15.61 15.27
N ILE A 321 1.98 14.41 15.13
CA ILE A 321 2.80 14.05 13.97
C ILE A 321 1.95 14.04 12.68
N ARG A 322 0.75 13.43 12.72
CA ARG A 322 -0.16 13.38 11.56
C ARG A 322 -0.64 14.77 11.16
N ASP A 323 -0.94 15.63 12.12
CA ASP A 323 -1.33 17.03 11.92
C ASP A 323 -0.19 17.82 11.27
N HIS A 324 1.06 17.65 11.73
CA HIS A 324 2.24 18.30 11.14
C HIS A 324 2.40 17.97 9.65
N TYR A 325 2.14 16.73 9.24
CA TYR A 325 2.22 16.29 7.85
C TYR A 325 0.92 16.54 7.05
N GLY A 326 -0.13 17.07 7.68
CA GLY A 326 -1.44 17.30 7.08
C GLY A 326 -2.04 16.01 6.51
N LEU A 327 -1.93 14.90 7.27
CA LEU A 327 -2.46 13.59 6.88
C LEU A 327 -3.97 13.44 7.14
N ASP A 328 -4.45 14.10 8.19
CA ASP A 328 -5.85 14.04 8.63
C ASP A 328 -6.63 15.34 8.33
N GLU A 329 -5.95 16.35 7.77
CA GLU A 329 -6.60 17.55 7.28
C GLU A 329 -7.41 17.22 6.02
N GLU A 330 -8.66 17.68 5.99
CA GLU A 330 -9.47 17.69 4.78
C GLU A 330 -8.83 18.61 3.74
N LYS A 331 -7.91 18.07 2.93
CA LYS A 331 -7.43 18.76 1.74
C LYS A 331 -8.58 18.80 0.72
N LEU A 332 -9.41 19.84 0.83
CA LEU A 332 -10.06 20.42 -0.33
C LEU A 332 -8.92 20.85 -1.24
N LEU A 333 -8.91 20.36 -2.48
CA LEU A 333 -8.09 21.02 -3.50
C LEU A 333 -8.68 22.42 -3.64
N ASP A 334 -7.97 23.44 -3.15
CA ASP A 334 -8.43 24.83 -3.13
C ASP A 334 -9.08 25.22 -4.46
N GLU A 335 -10.33 25.68 -4.39
CA GLU A 335 -11.07 26.26 -5.53
C GLU A 335 -10.68 27.73 -5.80
N ASN A 336 -9.72 28.30 -5.06
CA ASN A 336 -9.45 29.75 -5.07
C ASN A 336 -8.04 30.16 -5.57
N GLN A 337 -7.49 29.45 -6.55
CA GLN A 337 -6.38 29.99 -7.37
C GLN A 337 -6.80 30.38 -8.80
N ASP A 338 -8.08 30.30 -9.16
CA ASP A 338 -8.59 30.72 -10.48
C ASP A 338 -9.19 32.15 -10.45
N GLN A 339 -8.45 33.11 -9.90
CA GLN A 339 -8.71 34.54 -10.20
C GLN A 339 -7.58 35.24 -10.97
N ASP A 340 -6.52 34.53 -11.34
CA ASP A 340 -5.67 34.98 -12.43
C ASP A 340 -6.10 34.24 -13.69
N GLN A 341 -6.84 34.94 -14.55
CA GLN A 341 -6.96 34.58 -15.96
C GLN A 341 -5.56 34.67 -16.60
N GLU A 342 -4.67 33.73 -16.27
CA GLU A 342 -3.47 33.52 -17.05
C GLU A 342 -3.90 32.86 -18.36
N HIS A 343 -3.77 33.65 -19.41
CA HIS A 343 -3.87 33.22 -20.79
C HIS A 343 -2.94 32.00 -20.96
N PHE A 344 -3.52 30.81 -21.12
CA PHE A 344 -2.75 29.62 -21.49
C PHE A 344 -2.17 29.84 -22.88
N GLU A 345 -0.94 30.34 -22.96
CA GLU A 345 -0.14 30.25 -24.18
C GLU A 345 0.35 28.81 -24.31
N LEU A 346 -0.08 28.16 -25.39
CA LEU A 346 0.52 26.91 -25.83
C LEU A 346 1.99 27.19 -26.14
N ILE A 347 2.89 26.46 -25.50
CA ILE A 347 4.30 26.45 -25.87
C ILE A 347 4.37 25.74 -27.24
N ASP A 348 4.82 26.48 -28.26
CA ASP A 348 5.04 25.97 -29.63
C ASP A 348 6.03 24.81 -29.70
#